data_AF-A0A357BPA6-F1
#
_entry.id   AF-A0A357BPA6-F1
#
_cell.length_a   1.000
_cell.length_b   1.000
_cell.length_c   1.000
_cell.angle_alpha   90.00
_cell.angle_beta   90.00
_cell.angle_gamma   90.00
#
_symmetry.space_group_name_H-M   'P 1'
#
loop_
_entity.id
_entity.type
_entity.pdbx_description
1 polymer ?
#
loop_
_entity_poly.entity_id
_entity_poly.type
_entity_poly.pdbx_seq_one_letter_code
_entity_poly.pdbx_strand_id
1 'polypeptide(L)'
;MITKEDIEKPRTPRGLRQFVCYRKEKVRALTAARHTAIQRKGIYNIFIKEIVPLSIFALKAYPNTYSVQPILGNQGYDAIVRDSWDNKGDGSN
;
A
#
# COMPACT_ATOMS: atom_id res chain seq x y z
N MET A 1 12.72 -1.67 -6.66
CA MET A 1 11.84 -2.85 -6.49
C MET A 1 10.85 -2.54 -5.37
N ILE A 2 9.69 -3.21 -5.28
CA ILE A 2 8.72 -3.05 -4.19
C ILE A 2 8.84 -4.26 -3.26
N THR A 3 8.85 -4.04 -1.94
CA THR A 3 8.95 -5.10 -0.93
C THR A 3 7.66 -5.27 -0.14
N LYS A 4 7.57 -6.32 0.68
CA LYS A 4 6.40 -6.58 1.51
C LYS A 4 6.26 -5.51 2.58
N GLU A 5 7.36 -5.16 3.21
CA GLU A 5 7.48 -4.14 4.26
C GLU A 5 7.09 -2.76 3.72
N ASP A 6 7.46 -2.46 2.47
CA ASP A 6 7.01 -1.26 1.76
C ASP A 6 5.47 -1.20 1.66
N ILE A 7 4.83 -2.31 1.32
CA ILE A 7 3.37 -2.37 1.14
C ILE A 7 2.65 -2.33 2.50
N GLU A 8 3.10 -3.12 3.48
CA GLU A 8 2.46 -3.25 4.79
C GLU A 8 2.70 -2.08 5.74
N LYS A 9 3.45 -1.06 5.30
CA LYS A 9 3.60 0.18 6.08
C LYS A 9 2.24 0.91 6.19
N PRO A 10 1.75 1.21 7.41
CA PRO A 10 0.55 2.02 7.60
C PRO A 10 0.69 3.37 6.90
N ARG A 11 -0.39 3.87 6.30
CA ARG A 11 -0.47 5.19 5.64
C ARG A 11 -1.88 5.75 5.78
N THR A 12 -2.01 7.08 5.74
CA THR A 12 -3.34 7.70 5.55
C THR A 12 -3.92 7.28 4.20
N PRO A 13 -5.25 7.32 4.00
CA PRO A 13 -5.85 7.04 2.69
C PRO A 13 -5.19 7.77 1.51
N ARG A 14 -4.94 9.08 1.64
CA ARG A 14 -4.17 9.86 0.64
C ARG A 14 -2.72 9.41 0.53
N GLY A 15 -2.06 9.13 1.66
CA GLY A 15 -0.69 8.62 1.67
C GLY A 15 -0.54 7.28 0.96
N LEU A 16 -1.51 6.38 1.14
CA LEU A 16 -1.58 5.09 0.45
C LEU A 16 -1.75 5.31 -1.06
N ARG A 17 -2.63 6.23 -1.47
CA ARG A 17 -2.80 6.57 -2.88
C ARG A 17 -1.53 7.15 -3.51
N GLN A 18 -0.88 8.08 -2.82
CA GLN A 18 0.37 8.70 -3.26
C GLN A 18 1.48 7.66 -3.41
N PHE A 19 1.61 6.75 -2.43
CA PHE A 19 2.53 5.63 -2.50
C PHE A 19 2.27 4.77 -3.76
N VAL A 20 1.01 4.42 -4.02
CA VAL A 20 0.67 3.62 -5.20
C VAL A 20 1.03 4.33 -6.51
N CYS A 21 0.68 5.60 -6.64
CA CYS A 21 1.00 6.40 -7.84
C CYS A 21 2.51 6.49 -8.06
N TYR A 22 3.26 6.86 -7.02
CA TYR A 22 4.72 6.97 -7.07
C TYR A 22 5.40 5.65 -7.48
N ARG A 23 4.97 4.52 -6.90
CA ARG A 23 5.52 3.21 -7.25
C ARG A 23 5.17 2.80 -8.69
N LYS A 24 3.96 3.11 -9.17
CA LYS A 24 3.59 2.88 -10.57
C LYS A 24 4.43 3.71 -11.53
N GLU A 25 4.71 4.97 -11.22
CA GLU A 25 5.56 5.84 -12.03
C GLU A 25 7.01 5.34 -12.07
N LYS A 26 7.59 4.99 -10.91
CA LYS A 26 8.94 4.40 -10.87
C LYS A 26 9.08 3.13 -11.68
N VAL A 27 8.06 2.26 -11.68
CA VAL A 27 8.07 1.04 -12.49
C VAL A 27 7.93 1.34 -13.98
N ARG A 28 7.14 2.35 -14.35
CA ARG A 28 7.01 2.80 -15.75
C ARG A 28 8.33 3.35 -16.30
N ALA A 29 9.11 4.05 -15.47
CA ALA A 29 10.37 4.69 -15.86
C ALA A 29 11.54 3.71 -16.08
N LEU A 30 11.45 2.49 -15.56
CA LEU A 30 12.54 1.49 -15.64
C LEU A 30 12.21 0.42 -16.70
N THR A 31 12.83 0.51 -17.88
CA THR A 31 12.61 -0.37 -19.03
C THR A 31 12.84 -1.85 -18.70
N ALA A 32 13.81 -2.18 -17.84
CA ALA A 32 14.06 -3.55 -17.36
C ALA A 32 13.06 -4.01 -16.29
N ALA A 33 12.61 -3.12 -15.40
CA ALA A 33 11.55 -3.43 -14.42
C ALA A 33 10.18 -3.60 -15.07
N ARG A 34 10.01 -3.05 -16.29
CA ARG A 34 8.85 -3.26 -17.15
C ARG A 34 8.66 -4.73 -17.45
N HIS A 35 9.71 -5.51 -17.73
CA HIS A 35 9.60 -6.95 -18.00
C HIS A 35 9.12 -7.75 -16.78
N THR A 36 9.65 -7.48 -15.58
CA THR A 36 9.20 -8.15 -14.34
C THR A 36 7.79 -7.72 -13.92
N ALA A 37 7.45 -6.45 -14.14
CA ALA A 37 6.11 -5.92 -13.95
C ALA A 37 5.10 -6.50 -14.96
N ILE A 38 5.51 -6.68 -16.22
CA ILE A 38 4.74 -7.34 -17.30
C ILE A 38 4.48 -8.80 -16.94
N GLN A 39 5.45 -9.49 -16.33
CA GLN A 39 5.27 -10.88 -15.93
C GLN A 39 4.26 -11.08 -14.79
N ARG A 40 3.86 -10.02 -14.06
CA ARG A 40 2.87 -10.09 -12.96
C ARG A 40 3.13 -11.30 -12.04
N LYS A 41 4.37 -11.48 -11.61
CA LYS A 41 4.77 -12.55 -10.69
C LYS A 41 5.06 -11.98 -9.31
N GLY A 42 4.79 -12.80 -8.30
CA GLY A 42 5.06 -12.48 -6.89
C GLY A 42 4.41 -11.17 -6.45
N ILE A 43 5.19 -10.37 -5.73
CA ILE A 43 4.71 -9.18 -5.01
C ILE A 43 4.10 -8.10 -5.91
N TYR A 44 4.54 -8.00 -7.17
CA TYR A 44 4.02 -6.99 -8.09
C TYR A 44 2.59 -7.32 -8.57
N ASN A 45 2.27 -8.61 -8.72
CA ASN A 45 0.92 -9.03 -9.05
C ASN A 45 -0.06 -8.64 -7.94
N ILE A 46 0.33 -8.91 -6.69
CA ILE A 46 -0.46 -8.56 -5.51
C ILE A 46 -0.61 -7.04 -5.42
N PHE A 47 0.48 -6.31 -5.61
CA PHE A 47 0.44 -4.84 -5.64
C PHE A 47 -0.58 -4.30 -6.64
N ILE A 48 -0.63 -4.84 -7.86
CA ILE A 48 -1.59 -4.40 -8.88
C ILE A 48 -3.02 -4.88 -8.61
N LYS A 49 -3.20 -6.13 -8.18
CA LYS A 49 -4.53 -6.74 -8.03
C LYS A 49 -5.24 -6.36 -6.74
N GLU A 50 -4.49 -6.12 -5.67
CA GLU A 50 -5.04 -5.93 -4.33
C GLU A 50 -4.76 -4.51 -3.82
N ILE A 51 -3.50 -4.04 -3.89
CA ILE A 51 -3.10 -2.76 -3.27
C ILE A 51 -3.58 -1.55 -4.06
N VAL A 52 -3.57 -1.60 -5.39
CA VAL A 52 -4.11 -0.52 -6.24
C VAL A 52 -5.60 -0.27 -5.98
N PRO A 53 -6.50 -1.28 -6.08
CA PRO A 53 -7.92 -1.05 -5.80
C PRO A 53 -8.16 -0.66 -4.33
N LEU A 54 -7.44 -1.27 -3.38
CA LEU A 54 -7.50 -0.88 -1.96
C LEU A 54 -7.20 0.61 -1.78
N SER A 55 -6.18 1.16 -2.45
CA SER A 55 -5.85 2.59 -2.36
C SER A 55 -6.96 3.52 -2.86
N ILE A 56 -7.74 3.06 -3.85
CA ILE A 56 -8.86 3.82 -4.42
C ILE A 56 -10.04 3.76 -3.46
N PHE A 57 -10.36 2.56 -2.98
CA PHE A 57 -11.43 2.35 -2.02
C PHE A 57 -11.17 3.15 -0.74
N ALA A 58 -9.99 3.00 -0.15
CA ALA A 58 -9.60 3.69 1.08
C ALA A 58 -9.75 5.21 0.96
N LEU A 59 -9.31 5.78 -0.16
CA LEU A 59 -9.42 7.22 -0.43
C LEU A 59 -10.87 7.70 -0.51
N LYS A 60 -11.79 6.85 -0.98
CA LYS A 60 -13.21 7.18 -1.09
C LYS A 60 -13.98 6.91 0.21
N ALA A 61 -13.62 5.85 0.93
CA ALA A 61 -14.38 5.33 2.06
C ALA A 61 -14.00 5.97 3.40
N TYR A 62 -12.73 6.38 3.58
CA TYR A 62 -12.23 6.86 4.86
C TYR A 62 -11.68 8.29 4.75
N PRO A 63 -11.92 9.14 5.77
CA PRO A 63 -11.28 10.44 5.84
C PRO A 63 -9.78 10.26 6.11
N ASN A 64 -9.02 11.30 5.78
CA ASN A 64 -7.57 11.25 5.84
C ASN A 64 -6.96 11.17 7.25
N THR A 65 -7.79 11.25 8.29
CA THR A 65 -7.43 11.06 9.70
C THR A 65 -7.18 9.60 10.07
N TYR A 66 -7.66 8.67 9.24
CA TYR A 66 -7.54 7.23 9.45
C TYR A 66 -6.16 6.72 9.02
N SER A 67 -5.77 5.58 9.57
CA SER A 67 -4.61 4.81 9.12
C SER A 67 -5.06 3.54 8.41
N VAL A 68 -4.49 3.28 7.23
CA VAL A 68 -4.71 2.07 6.43
C VAL A 68 -3.39 1.33 6.29
N GLN A 69 -3.38 0.08 6.75
CA GLN A 69 -2.23 -0.80 6.70
C GLN A 69 -2.60 -2.03 5.86
N PRO A 70 -2.15 -2.13 4.60
CA PRO A 70 -2.34 -3.34 3.81
C PRO A 70 -1.65 -4.54 4.45
N ILE A 71 -2.20 -5.75 4.29
CA ILE A 71 -1.64 -6.99 4.84
C ILE A 71 -1.47 -8.01 3.71
N LEU A 72 -0.25 -8.50 3.55
CA LEU A 72 0.13 -9.43 2.48
C LEU A 72 0.16 -10.87 2.99
N GLY A 73 -0.73 -11.70 2.44
CA GLY A 73 -0.71 -13.15 2.61
C GLY A 73 -1.55 -13.70 3.77
N ASN A 74 -2.58 -12.96 4.23
CA ASN A 74 -3.47 -13.44 5.28
C ASN A 74 -4.89 -13.73 4.74
N GLN A 75 -5.42 -14.94 4.97
CA GLN A 75 -6.72 -15.40 4.48
C GLN A 75 -7.90 -14.90 5.33
N GLY A 76 -7.98 -13.59 5.59
CA GLY A 76 -9.05 -13.05 6.43
C GLY A 76 -9.36 -11.57 6.24
N TYR A 77 -8.41 -10.76 5.76
CA TYR A 77 -8.61 -9.35 5.49
C TYR A 77 -7.44 -8.76 4.68
N ASP A 78 -7.74 -7.82 3.78
CA ASP A 78 -6.76 -7.19 2.89
C ASP A 78 -5.98 -6.03 3.56
N ALA A 79 -6.54 -5.43 4.61
CA ALA A 79 -5.96 -4.30 5.32
C ALA A 79 -6.52 -4.13 6.73
N ILE A 80 -5.73 -3.50 7.60
CA ILE A 80 -6.16 -2.99 8.91
C ILE A 80 -6.45 -1.50 8.76
N VAL A 81 -7.65 -1.08 9.15
CA VAL A 81 -8.07 0.33 9.16
C VAL A 81 -8.26 0.78 10.61
N ARG A 82 -7.63 1.91 10.99
CA ARG A 82 -7.69 2.49 12.34
C ARG A 82 -8.22 3.92 12.26
N ASP A 83 -9.14 4.27 13.16
CA ASP A 83 -9.83 5.57 13.20
C ASP A 83 -8.88 6.73 13.44
N SER A 84 -7.98 6.57 14.39
CA SER A 84 -6.88 7.50 14.62
C SER A 84 -5.61 6.97 13.95
N TRP A 85 -4.92 7.87 13.24
CA TRP A 85 -3.47 7.79 13.15
C TRP A 85 -2.90 8.01 14.55
N ASP A 86 -2.97 6.97 15.38
CA ASP A 86 -2.51 7.01 16.75
C ASP A 86 -1.01 7.29 16.70
N ASN A 87 -0.62 8.54 16.93
CA ASN A 87 0.73 8.91 17.32
C ASN A 87 0.95 8.29 18.70
N LYS A 88 1.10 6.97 18.78
CA LYS A 88 1.91 6.39 19.85
C LYS A 88 3.36 6.64 19.49
N GLY A 89 3.72 7.92 19.60
CA GLY A 89 5.06 8.28 19.98
C GLY A 89 5.34 7.60 21.31
N ASP A 90 6.47 6.91 21.34
CA ASP A 90 7.33 6.78 22.50
C ASP A 90 6.59 6.62 23.85
N GLY A 91 6.27 5.37 24.18
CA GLY A 91 5.99 4.98 25.55
C GLY A 91 7.26 5.02 26.38
N SER A 92 7.74 6.23 26.67
CA SER A 92 8.57 6.51 27.83
C SER A 92 7.65 6.54 29.05
N ASN A 93 7.68 5.46 29.85
CA ASN A 93 7.65 5.54 31.31
C ASN A 93 8.25 4.26 31.89
#